data_AF-A0A0L8GTE2-F1
#
_entry.id   AF-A0A0L8GTE2-F1
#
_cell.length_a   1.000
_cell.length_b   1.000
_cell.length_c   1.000
_cell.angle_alpha   90.00
_cell.angle_beta   90.00
_cell.angle_gamma   90.00
#
_symmetry.space_group_name_H-M   'P 1'
#
loop_
_entity.id
_entity.type
_entity.pdbx_description
1 polymer ?
#
loop_
_entity_poly.entity_id
_entity_poly.type
_entity_poly.pdbx_seq_one_letter_code
_entity_poly.pdbx_strand_id
1 'polypeptide(L)'
;MDILNSEINLFQVTLNIVNDSGDAIDHSLVTDIIVQLLTRISKRVSSSTCMEQLVQTTPSLDRIIKTYQDKNIECVVSSDAIKPIIGEIVTEFYSKLLQFQHHLPLGFSIPYEQLAPLCDVFILCLDLCPHSIQNNIIHMFKTSILHYIHENPTAFGKYQITCTFVDVRIVIETLKRILRKASAVNFEFPIVGEIVQCLYPVFIEAFKVFDETLVGQISCTLLKDMIRSCDDNYSQAVALWAVIADILKETETCSDEVYNCKPLTILCSLADFWFPVKQNIQSKQFLDLRCDPLFWNLLQQGFSQNNSLARKQSIYLLKRIVDLCNQTQENLKCSLSESHQVPLFWWDKQHSHQLTKLWDDFIILFEIFEEKQVHIIKPLLPRFSNLVEATTDNGGFLLHSSWLLVLISRCLLHENIFLIKWAVNVALDFNLVTCPFIWQDQESYFSGKFLGSLKEIKLYGRYVLSSLSSSSTFNVCFPSWHE
;
A
#
# COMPACT_ATOMS: atom_id res chain seq x y z
N MET A 1 -8.03 16.55 23.52
CA MET A 1 -7.05 15.45 23.31
C MET A 1 -6.22 15.25 24.57
N ASP A 2 -5.63 16.29 25.17
CA ASP A 2 -4.82 16.16 26.40
C ASP A 2 -5.59 15.70 27.66
N ILE A 3 -6.87 16.08 27.77
CA ILE A 3 -7.74 15.61 28.89
C ILE A 3 -8.08 14.12 28.74
N LEU A 4 -8.29 13.63 27.51
CA LEU A 4 -8.60 12.22 27.22
C LEU A 4 -7.39 11.31 27.50
N ASN A 5 -6.18 11.79 27.21
CA ASN A 5 -4.92 11.07 27.48
C ASN A 5 -4.62 10.97 28.99
N SER A 6 -4.97 11.97 29.80
CA SER A 6 -4.79 11.89 31.26
C SER A 6 -5.73 10.89 31.94
N GLU A 7 -6.93 10.70 31.39
CA GLU A 7 -7.95 9.81 31.93
C GLU A 7 -7.77 8.35 31.49
N ILE A 8 -7.13 8.11 30.34
CA ILE A 8 -6.73 6.76 29.87
C ILE A 8 -5.51 6.25 30.64
N ASN A 9 -4.53 7.13 30.93
CA ASN A 9 -3.37 6.76 31.75
C ASN A 9 -3.77 6.33 33.19
N LEU A 10 -4.83 6.92 33.74
CA LEU A 10 -5.37 6.53 35.06
C LEU A 10 -6.07 5.16 35.02
N PHE A 11 -6.73 4.84 33.91
CA PHE A 11 -7.43 3.56 33.69
C PHE A 11 -6.47 2.37 33.61
N GLN A 12 -5.27 2.58 33.04
CA GLN A 12 -4.29 1.53 32.79
C GLN A 12 -3.34 1.24 33.94
N VAL A 13 -2.98 2.25 34.72
CA VAL A 13 -2.31 2.02 36.02
C VAL A 13 -3.20 1.17 36.92
N THR A 14 -4.52 1.34 36.83
CA THR A 14 -5.47 0.61 37.68
C THR A 14 -5.74 -0.82 37.20
N LEU A 15 -5.75 -1.08 35.88
CA LEU A 15 -5.90 -2.44 35.32
C LEU A 15 -4.64 -3.31 35.46
N ASN A 16 -3.44 -2.74 35.34
CA ASN A 16 -2.20 -3.50 35.53
C ASN A 16 -1.97 -3.91 36.99
N ILE A 17 -2.46 -3.12 37.94
CA ILE A 17 -2.45 -3.50 39.37
C ILE A 17 -3.42 -4.67 39.63
N VAL A 18 -4.48 -4.82 38.83
CA VAL A 18 -5.53 -5.85 38.99
C VAL A 18 -5.12 -7.22 38.41
N ASN A 19 -4.28 -7.26 37.38
CA ASN A 19 -3.82 -8.53 36.77
C ASN A 19 -2.68 -9.21 37.55
N ASP A 20 -1.84 -8.45 38.27
CA ASP A 20 -0.67 -9.00 38.98
C ASP A 20 -0.95 -9.44 40.43
N SER A 21 -2.04 -8.98 41.05
CA SER A 21 -2.42 -9.38 42.41
C SER A 21 -3.53 -10.44 42.37
N GLY A 22 -3.17 -11.72 42.48
CA GLY A 22 -4.11 -12.84 42.64
C GLY A 22 -4.93 -12.84 43.94
N ASP A 23 -5.10 -11.68 44.59
CA ASP A 23 -5.88 -11.49 45.80
C ASP A 23 -7.18 -10.73 45.51
N ALA A 24 -8.20 -10.99 46.34
CA ALA A 24 -9.56 -10.49 46.23
C ALA A 24 -9.62 -9.02 45.80
N ILE A 25 -10.04 -8.81 44.55
CA ILE A 25 -10.19 -7.51 43.90
C ILE A 25 -11.08 -6.62 44.77
N ASP A 26 -10.63 -5.41 45.04
CA ASP A 26 -11.45 -4.37 45.65
C ASP A 26 -12.57 -4.00 44.66
N HIS A 27 -13.68 -4.71 44.78
CA HIS A 27 -14.84 -4.59 43.91
C HIS A 27 -15.38 -3.15 43.86
N SER A 28 -15.06 -2.29 44.84
CA SER A 28 -15.44 -0.88 44.83
C SER A 28 -14.76 -0.10 43.70
N LEU A 29 -13.47 -0.36 43.45
CA LEU A 29 -12.66 0.35 42.46
C LEU A 29 -13.08 0.03 41.02
N VAL A 30 -13.36 -1.26 40.75
CA VAL A 30 -13.88 -1.71 39.45
C VAL A 30 -15.28 -1.13 39.20
N THR A 31 -16.11 -1.07 40.24
CA THR A 31 -17.44 -0.46 40.16
C THR A 31 -17.35 1.03 39.85
N ASP A 32 -16.47 1.78 40.54
CA ASP A 32 -16.23 3.21 40.30
C ASP A 32 -15.73 3.50 38.89
N ILE A 33 -14.85 2.66 38.35
CA ILE A 33 -14.35 2.80 36.98
C ILE A 33 -15.47 2.59 35.95
N ILE A 34 -16.35 1.62 36.18
CA ILE A 34 -17.47 1.33 35.28
C ILE A 34 -18.55 2.41 35.40
N VAL A 35 -18.81 2.91 36.60
CA VAL A 35 -19.62 4.10 36.90
C VAL A 35 -19.08 5.31 36.13
N GLN A 36 -17.76 5.55 36.13
CA GLN A 36 -17.14 6.62 35.34
C GLN A 36 -17.25 6.39 33.84
N LEU A 37 -17.12 5.15 33.36
CA LEU A 37 -17.25 4.80 31.94
C LEU A 37 -18.69 5.03 31.44
N LEU A 38 -19.69 4.58 32.20
CA LEU A 38 -21.11 4.82 31.94
C LEU A 38 -21.46 6.31 32.04
N THR A 39 -20.87 7.04 32.98
CA THR A 39 -21.02 8.50 33.10
C THR A 39 -20.43 9.23 31.90
N ARG A 40 -19.26 8.80 31.40
CA ARG A 40 -18.64 9.37 30.20
C ARG A 40 -19.43 9.03 28.92
N ILE A 41 -19.96 7.82 28.81
CA ILE A 41 -20.88 7.43 27.73
C ILE A 41 -22.12 8.32 27.80
N SER A 42 -22.76 8.45 28.97
CA SER A 42 -23.93 9.31 29.18
C SER A 42 -23.64 10.78 28.83
N LYS A 43 -22.52 11.34 29.27
CA LYS A 43 -22.11 12.72 28.99
C LYS A 43 -21.81 12.96 27.52
N ARG A 44 -21.22 11.97 26.82
CA ARG A 44 -21.00 12.05 25.36
C ARG A 44 -22.30 11.92 24.58
N VAL A 45 -23.23 11.06 25.02
CA VAL A 45 -24.59 10.95 24.49
C VAL A 45 -25.25 12.33 24.53
N SER A 46 -25.28 12.99 25.69
CA SER A 46 -25.89 14.32 25.85
C SER A 46 -25.23 15.46 25.05
N SER A 47 -24.05 15.23 24.47
CA SER A 47 -23.29 16.24 23.73
C SER A 47 -23.29 16.03 22.21
N SER A 48 -23.77 14.87 21.74
CA SER A 48 -23.76 14.48 20.33
C SER A 48 -25.15 14.06 19.90
N THR A 49 -25.75 14.85 19.00
CA THR A 49 -27.05 14.55 18.38
C THR A 49 -27.10 13.17 17.72
N CYS A 50 -25.96 12.68 17.21
CA CYS A 50 -25.85 11.34 16.64
C CYS A 50 -25.86 10.23 17.71
N MET A 51 -25.28 10.47 18.88
CA MET A 51 -25.32 9.52 20.00
C MET A 51 -26.67 9.55 20.73
N GLU A 52 -27.35 10.69 20.79
CA GLU A 52 -28.75 10.77 21.23
C GLU A 52 -29.66 9.93 20.34
N GLN A 53 -29.51 10.04 19.01
CA GLN A 53 -30.21 9.18 18.07
C GLN A 53 -29.85 7.71 18.27
N LEU A 54 -28.58 7.39 18.56
CA LEU A 54 -28.14 6.03 18.85
C LEU A 54 -28.78 5.44 20.12
N VAL A 55 -28.84 6.22 21.19
CA VAL A 55 -29.46 5.82 22.46
C VAL A 55 -30.96 5.69 22.31
N GLN A 56 -31.62 6.61 21.60
CA GLN A 56 -33.05 6.52 21.27
C GLN A 56 -33.38 5.29 20.41
N THR A 57 -32.45 4.87 19.54
CA THR A 57 -32.62 3.68 18.68
C THR A 57 -32.01 2.41 19.28
N THR A 58 -31.46 2.47 20.50
CA THR A 58 -30.94 1.30 21.22
C THR A 58 -31.57 1.23 22.62
N PRO A 59 -32.74 0.57 22.75
CA PRO A 59 -33.49 0.49 23.99
C PRO A 59 -32.67 -0.09 25.14
N SER A 60 -31.73 -0.99 24.86
CA SER A 60 -30.82 -1.59 25.84
C SER A 60 -29.85 -0.56 26.43
N LEU A 61 -29.25 0.30 25.61
CA LEU A 61 -28.37 1.39 26.05
C LEU A 61 -29.16 2.45 26.83
N ASP A 62 -30.34 2.82 26.35
CA ASP A 62 -31.23 3.76 27.06
C ASP A 62 -31.68 3.18 28.40
N ARG A 63 -32.01 1.87 28.46
CA ARG A 63 -32.35 1.17 29.70
C ARG A 63 -31.16 1.08 30.65
N ILE A 64 -29.93 0.86 30.16
CA ILE A 64 -28.71 0.85 30.96
C ILE A 64 -28.41 2.25 31.51
N ILE A 65 -28.47 3.28 30.66
CA ILE A 65 -28.27 4.69 31.05
C ILE A 65 -29.33 5.11 32.06
N LYS A 66 -30.61 4.81 31.83
CA LYS A 66 -31.70 5.09 32.78
C LYS A 66 -31.58 4.28 34.06
N THR A 67 -31.24 3.00 34.00
CA THR A 67 -31.05 2.18 35.22
C THR A 67 -29.86 2.70 36.05
N TYR A 68 -28.83 3.21 35.40
CA TYR A 68 -27.69 3.87 36.03
C TYR A 68 -28.07 5.24 36.64
N GLN A 69 -28.79 6.07 35.88
CA GLN A 69 -29.25 7.40 36.30
C GLN A 69 -30.32 7.35 37.40
N ASP A 70 -31.23 6.37 37.36
CA ASP A 70 -32.38 6.26 38.28
C ASP A 70 -32.00 5.64 39.62
N LYS A 71 -30.95 4.82 39.68
CA LYS A 71 -30.66 4.02 40.88
C LYS A 71 -29.55 4.56 41.79
N ASN A 72 -28.90 5.70 41.49
CA ASN A 72 -27.83 6.27 42.34
C ASN A 72 -26.88 5.17 42.87
N ILE A 73 -26.43 4.29 41.98
CA ILE A 73 -25.88 2.99 42.36
C ILE A 73 -24.47 3.17 42.93
N GLU A 74 -24.38 3.31 44.26
CA GLU A 74 -23.22 2.94 45.09
C GLU A 74 -23.08 1.40 45.23
N CYS A 75 -23.94 0.63 44.55
CA CYS A 75 -23.95 -0.81 44.66
C CYS A 75 -22.84 -1.41 43.80
N VAL A 76 -21.91 -2.08 44.47
CA VAL A 76 -20.89 -2.97 43.92
C VAL A 76 -21.51 -3.86 42.84
N VAL A 77 -21.26 -3.54 41.58
CA VAL A 77 -21.71 -4.35 40.46
C VAL A 77 -20.65 -5.43 40.26
N SER A 78 -20.98 -6.67 40.58
CA SER A 78 -20.03 -7.78 40.36
C SER A 78 -19.71 -7.89 38.87
N SER A 79 -18.44 -8.20 38.54
CA SER A 79 -17.97 -8.44 37.16
C SER A 79 -18.91 -9.39 36.39
N ASP A 80 -19.51 -10.36 37.08
CA ASP A 80 -20.44 -11.32 36.50
C ASP A 80 -21.81 -10.75 36.12
N ALA A 81 -22.27 -9.66 36.76
CA ALA A 81 -23.51 -8.97 36.36
C ALA A 81 -23.31 -8.07 35.12
N ILE A 82 -22.07 -7.70 34.81
CA ILE A 82 -21.72 -6.75 33.74
C ILE A 82 -21.44 -7.47 32.42
N LYS A 83 -20.89 -8.68 32.47
CA LYS A 83 -20.69 -9.55 31.30
C LYS A 83 -21.92 -9.68 30.39
N PRO A 84 -23.14 -9.97 30.89
CA PRO A 84 -24.33 -10.05 30.03
C PRO A 84 -24.71 -8.70 29.43
N ILE A 85 -24.51 -7.59 30.15
CA ILE A 85 -24.80 -6.23 29.69
C ILE A 85 -23.86 -5.83 28.54
N ILE A 86 -22.57 -6.11 28.69
CA ILE A 86 -21.58 -5.90 27.61
C ILE A 86 -21.92 -6.79 26.42
N GLY A 87 -22.30 -8.05 26.67
CA GLY A 87 -22.76 -8.96 25.62
C GLY A 87 -23.98 -8.41 24.86
N GLU A 88 -24.95 -7.80 25.54
CA GLU A 88 -26.08 -7.13 24.89
C GLU A 88 -25.64 -5.91 24.06
N ILE A 89 -24.76 -5.06 24.59
CA ILE A 89 -24.23 -3.90 23.86
C ILE A 89 -23.50 -4.33 22.59
N VAL A 90 -22.68 -5.37 22.65
CA VAL A 90 -21.97 -5.93 21.49
C VAL A 90 -22.96 -6.54 20.49
N THR A 91 -23.93 -7.32 20.96
CA THR A 91 -24.96 -7.94 20.12
C THR A 91 -25.79 -6.88 19.38
N GLU A 92 -26.07 -5.78 20.06
CA GLU A 92 -26.86 -4.68 19.53
C GLU A 92 -26.05 -3.75 18.63
N PHE A 93 -24.77 -3.52 18.94
CA PHE A 93 -23.82 -2.91 18.03
C PHE A 93 -23.74 -3.71 16.73
N TYR A 94 -23.69 -5.03 16.83
CA TYR A 94 -23.74 -5.94 15.68
C TYR A 94 -25.05 -5.83 14.89
N SER A 95 -26.20 -5.88 15.56
CA SER A 95 -27.51 -5.67 14.95
C SER A 95 -27.57 -4.35 14.19
N LYS A 96 -27.01 -3.27 14.77
CA LYS A 96 -26.94 -1.97 14.13
C LYS A 96 -25.99 -1.94 12.95
N LEU A 97 -24.80 -2.56 13.02
CA LEU A 97 -23.92 -2.65 11.86
C LEU A 97 -24.61 -3.30 10.66
N LEU A 98 -25.39 -4.37 10.90
CA LEU A 98 -26.23 -5.01 9.88
C LEU A 98 -27.36 -4.10 9.40
N GLN A 99 -28.04 -3.36 10.29
CA GLN A 99 -29.08 -2.39 9.90
C GLN A 99 -28.53 -1.23 9.07
N PHE A 100 -27.33 -0.72 9.38
CA PHE A 100 -26.68 0.33 8.59
C PHE A 100 -26.47 -0.12 7.14
N GLN A 101 -26.08 -1.38 6.92
CA GLN A 101 -25.92 -1.97 5.60
C GLN A 101 -27.22 -2.01 4.78
N HIS A 102 -28.38 -2.18 5.41
CA HIS A 102 -29.69 -2.19 4.73
C HIS A 102 -30.20 -0.80 4.31
N HIS A 103 -29.67 0.28 4.89
CA HIS A 103 -30.11 1.66 4.61
C HIS A 103 -29.16 2.46 3.72
N LEU A 104 -28.05 1.86 3.25
CA LEU A 104 -27.15 2.52 2.30
C LEU A 104 -27.61 2.32 0.86
N PRO A 105 -27.85 3.40 0.09
CA PRO A 105 -27.96 3.29 -1.35
C PRO A 105 -26.63 2.77 -1.94
N LEU A 106 -26.77 1.88 -2.93
CA LEU A 106 -25.67 1.25 -3.67
C LEU A 106 -24.56 2.26 -4.00
N GLY A 107 -23.36 2.03 -3.48
CA GLY A 107 -22.16 2.80 -3.82
C GLY A 107 -21.82 3.98 -2.90
N PHE A 108 -22.63 4.29 -1.89
CA PHE A 108 -22.29 5.34 -0.92
C PHE A 108 -21.46 4.81 0.25
N SER A 109 -20.48 5.60 0.71
CA SER A 109 -19.79 5.39 1.98
C SER A 109 -20.73 5.76 3.13
N ILE A 110 -20.75 4.97 4.20
CA ILE A 110 -21.43 5.33 5.46
C ILE A 110 -20.98 6.73 5.87
N PRO A 111 -21.90 7.63 6.25
CA PRO A 111 -21.51 8.93 6.78
C PRO A 111 -20.60 8.72 7.97
N TYR A 112 -19.33 9.08 7.78
CA TYR A 112 -18.22 8.87 8.70
C TYR A 112 -18.52 9.38 10.12
N GLU A 113 -19.35 10.42 10.21
CA GLU A 113 -19.80 11.07 11.44
C GLU A 113 -20.69 10.17 12.30
N GLN A 114 -21.41 9.20 11.71
CA GLN A 114 -22.32 8.31 12.45
C GLN A 114 -21.65 7.02 12.92
N LEU A 115 -20.70 6.50 12.14
CA LEU A 115 -19.96 5.27 12.48
C LEU A 115 -18.88 5.52 13.54
N ALA A 116 -18.33 6.73 13.60
CA ALA A 116 -17.23 7.08 14.49
C ALA A 116 -17.53 6.87 15.98
N PRO A 117 -18.62 7.43 16.54
CA PRO A 117 -18.92 7.30 17.97
C PRO A 117 -19.28 5.85 18.33
N LEU A 118 -19.92 5.16 17.40
CA LEU A 118 -20.29 3.75 17.49
C LEU A 118 -19.06 2.86 17.64
N CYS A 119 -18.08 3.02 16.76
CA CYS A 119 -16.82 2.29 16.87
C CYS A 119 -16.07 2.64 18.17
N ASP A 120 -16.08 3.90 18.62
CA ASP A 120 -15.40 4.30 19.85
C ASP A 120 -16.00 3.61 21.10
N VAL A 121 -17.33 3.54 21.18
CA VAL A 121 -18.03 2.80 22.24
C VAL A 121 -17.74 1.31 22.14
N PHE A 122 -17.82 0.75 20.94
CA PHE A 122 -17.50 -0.66 20.70
C PHE A 122 -16.09 -1.01 21.15
N ILE A 123 -15.09 -0.17 20.85
CA ILE A 123 -13.71 -0.42 21.27
C ILE A 123 -13.58 -0.35 22.80
N LEU A 124 -14.27 0.58 23.46
CA LEU A 124 -14.30 0.63 24.94
C LEU A 124 -14.93 -0.63 25.54
N CYS A 125 -15.96 -1.17 24.88
CA CYS A 125 -16.63 -2.39 25.34
C CYS A 125 -15.81 -3.65 25.03
N LEU A 126 -15.06 -3.69 23.93
CA LEU A 126 -14.25 -4.82 23.49
C LEU A 126 -13.23 -5.25 24.56
N ASP A 127 -12.59 -4.30 25.25
CA ASP A 127 -11.66 -4.57 26.35
C ASP A 127 -12.29 -5.30 27.52
N LEU A 128 -13.55 -5.02 27.77
CA LEU A 128 -14.30 -5.52 28.92
C LEU A 128 -15.06 -6.81 28.56
N CYS A 129 -15.01 -7.23 27.29
CA CYS A 129 -15.67 -8.46 26.82
C CYS A 129 -14.89 -9.71 27.23
N PRO A 130 -15.58 -10.82 27.56
CA PRO A 130 -14.97 -12.13 27.61
C PRO A 130 -14.30 -12.50 26.28
N HIS A 131 -13.16 -13.22 26.33
CA HIS A 131 -12.44 -13.71 25.14
C HIS A 131 -13.33 -14.48 24.15
N SER A 132 -14.38 -15.17 24.61
CA SER A 132 -15.33 -15.85 23.71
C SER A 132 -16.08 -14.89 22.79
N ILE A 133 -16.47 -13.71 23.28
CA ILE A 133 -17.15 -12.67 22.51
C ILE A 133 -16.16 -12.00 21.56
N GLN A 134 -14.95 -11.71 22.03
CA GLN A 134 -13.86 -11.17 21.21
C GLN A 134 -13.56 -12.10 20.02
N ASN A 135 -13.41 -13.40 20.27
CA ASN A 135 -13.19 -14.41 19.24
C ASN A 135 -14.36 -14.50 18.23
N ASN A 136 -15.61 -14.39 18.70
CA ASN A 136 -16.77 -14.36 17.80
C ASN A 136 -16.73 -13.14 16.86
N ILE A 137 -16.27 -11.99 17.34
CA ILE A 137 -16.14 -10.77 16.53
C ILE A 137 -15.04 -10.93 15.48
N ILE A 138 -13.87 -11.43 15.89
CA ILE A 138 -12.77 -11.73 14.97
C ILE A 138 -13.23 -12.73 13.90
N HIS A 139 -13.91 -13.80 14.32
CA HIS A 139 -14.47 -14.80 13.42
C HIS A 139 -15.47 -14.19 12.43
N MET A 140 -16.37 -13.31 12.89
CA MET A 140 -17.31 -12.61 12.02
C MET A 140 -16.61 -11.71 10.99
N PHE A 141 -15.60 -10.94 11.40
CA PHE A 141 -14.83 -10.12 10.46
C PHE A 141 -14.14 -11.00 9.42
N LYS A 142 -13.54 -12.11 9.88
CA LYS A 142 -12.93 -13.11 9.01
C LYS A 142 -13.92 -13.70 8.01
N THR A 143 -15.09 -14.17 8.46
CA THR A 143 -16.10 -14.77 7.58
C THR A 143 -16.67 -13.76 6.60
N SER A 144 -16.83 -12.49 7.00
CA SER A 144 -17.30 -11.42 6.11
C SER A 144 -16.30 -11.13 4.98
N ILE A 145 -14.99 -11.11 5.29
CA ILE A 145 -13.95 -10.94 4.27
C ILE A 145 -13.88 -12.17 3.36
N LEU A 146 -13.91 -13.38 3.92
CA LEU A 146 -13.90 -14.62 3.12
C LEU A 146 -15.12 -14.70 2.20
N HIS A 147 -16.30 -14.31 2.69
CA HIS A 147 -17.51 -14.26 1.88
C HIS A 147 -17.36 -13.29 0.70
N TYR A 148 -16.76 -12.11 0.93
CA TYR A 148 -16.44 -11.17 -0.14
C TYR A 148 -15.49 -11.76 -1.19
N ILE A 149 -14.46 -12.50 -0.76
CA ILE A 149 -13.52 -13.19 -1.68
C ILE A 149 -14.27 -14.20 -2.55
N HIS A 150 -15.22 -14.97 -1.98
CA HIS A 150 -15.93 -16.03 -2.69
C HIS A 150 -17.02 -15.53 -3.65
N GLU A 151 -17.77 -14.48 -3.30
CA GLU A 151 -18.90 -13.97 -4.10
C GLU A 151 -18.47 -13.11 -5.30
N ASN A 152 -17.21 -12.68 -5.36
CA ASN A 152 -16.68 -11.67 -6.27
C ASN A 152 -17.36 -10.28 -6.16
N PRO A 153 -16.63 -9.15 -6.33
CA PRO A 153 -17.15 -7.79 -6.13
C PRO A 153 -18.34 -7.42 -7.03
N THR A 154 -18.49 -8.08 -8.17
CA THR A 154 -19.51 -7.80 -9.18
C THR A 154 -20.92 -8.29 -8.79
N ALA A 155 -21.03 -9.16 -7.77
CA ALA A 155 -22.31 -9.68 -7.27
C ALA A 155 -22.93 -8.83 -6.15
N PHE A 156 -22.16 -7.91 -5.53
CA PHE A 156 -22.63 -7.10 -4.39
C PHE A 156 -23.84 -6.20 -4.70
N GLY A 157 -24.17 -6.00 -5.97
CA GLY A 157 -25.36 -5.27 -6.40
C GLY A 157 -26.65 -6.10 -6.56
N LYS A 158 -26.60 -7.45 -6.49
CA LYS A 158 -27.76 -8.29 -6.87
C LYS A 158 -28.36 -9.19 -5.79
N TYR A 159 -27.67 -9.43 -4.67
CA TYR A 159 -28.16 -10.32 -3.60
C TYR A 159 -28.28 -9.60 -2.25
N GLN A 160 -29.05 -8.52 -2.21
CA GLN A 160 -29.13 -7.64 -1.04
C GLN A 160 -30.26 -7.97 -0.05
N ILE A 161 -30.76 -9.23 0.01
CA ILE A 161 -32.00 -9.51 0.77
C ILE A 161 -31.84 -10.51 1.93
N THR A 162 -30.69 -11.20 2.14
CA THR A 162 -30.64 -12.27 3.17
C THR A 162 -29.34 -12.47 3.96
N CYS A 163 -28.41 -11.52 4.05
CA CYS A 163 -27.06 -11.84 4.53
C CYS A 163 -26.79 -11.58 6.03
N THR A 164 -26.24 -12.61 6.69
CA THR A 164 -25.64 -12.63 8.04
C THR A 164 -24.22 -12.02 8.10
N PHE A 165 -23.81 -11.26 7.08
CA PHE A 165 -22.42 -10.82 6.87
C PHE A 165 -22.33 -9.30 6.76
N VAL A 166 -21.25 -8.74 7.32
CA VAL A 166 -21.00 -7.30 7.37
C VAL A 166 -20.22 -6.84 6.13
N ASP A 167 -20.60 -5.71 5.54
CA ASP A 167 -19.85 -5.11 4.43
C ASP A 167 -18.36 -4.92 4.77
N VAL A 168 -17.47 -5.34 3.87
CA VAL A 168 -16.02 -5.31 4.08
C VAL A 168 -15.49 -3.90 4.35
N ARG A 169 -16.11 -2.85 3.80
CA ARG A 169 -15.73 -1.45 4.06
C ARG A 169 -15.98 -1.07 5.53
N ILE A 170 -17.07 -1.59 6.12
CA ILE A 170 -17.38 -1.41 7.54
C ILE A 170 -16.34 -2.12 8.41
N VAL A 171 -16.00 -3.36 8.04
CA VAL A 171 -14.96 -4.14 8.73
C VAL A 171 -13.64 -3.38 8.72
N ILE A 172 -13.22 -2.89 7.54
CA ILE A 172 -11.99 -2.12 7.36
C ILE A 172 -11.98 -0.86 8.23
N GLU A 173 -13.04 -0.06 8.22
CA GLU A 173 -13.10 1.19 9.01
C GLU A 173 -13.12 0.93 10.52
N THR A 174 -13.82 -0.12 10.95
CA THR A 174 -13.86 -0.54 12.36
C THR A 174 -12.47 -0.97 12.83
N LEU A 175 -11.78 -1.78 12.03
CA LEU A 175 -10.42 -2.24 12.35
C LEU A 175 -9.39 -1.11 12.38
N LYS A 176 -9.46 -0.15 11.46
CA LYS A 176 -8.59 1.04 11.49
C LYS A 176 -8.70 1.76 12.83
N ARG A 177 -9.91 1.90 13.37
CA ARG A 177 -10.13 2.57 14.66
C ARG A 177 -9.61 1.75 15.82
N ILE A 178 -9.84 0.43 15.82
CA ILE A 178 -9.30 -0.48 16.84
C ILE A 178 -7.77 -0.36 16.90
N LEU A 179 -7.09 -0.49 15.76
CA LEU A 179 -5.62 -0.45 15.71
C LEU A 179 -5.03 0.94 16.02
N ARG A 180 -5.67 2.01 15.56
CA ARG A 180 -5.25 3.39 15.91
C ARG A 180 -5.38 3.67 17.40
N LYS A 181 -6.44 3.17 18.04
CA LYS A 181 -6.61 3.34 19.49
C LYS A 181 -5.57 2.52 20.24
N ALA A 182 -5.31 1.28 19.83
CA ALA A 182 -4.28 0.45 20.45
C ALA A 182 -2.88 1.10 20.36
N SER A 183 -2.51 1.63 19.19
CA SER A 183 -1.21 2.30 19.01
C SER A 183 -1.08 3.63 19.76
N ALA A 184 -2.17 4.38 19.96
CA ALA A 184 -2.14 5.65 20.70
C ALA A 184 -1.95 5.48 22.21
N VAL A 185 -2.23 4.29 22.75
CA VAL A 185 -2.36 4.06 24.19
C VAL A 185 -1.10 3.40 24.79
N ASN A 186 -0.04 3.13 23.99
CA ASN A 186 1.21 2.50 24.45
C ASN A 186 1.01 1.21 25.28
N PHE A 187 -0.12 0.55 25.11
CA PHE A 187 -0.52 -0.60 25.90
C PHE A 187 -0.74 -1.79 25.00
N GLU A 188 -0.27 -2.94 25.44
CA GLU A 188 -0.57 -4.21 24.81
C GLU A 188 -2.07 -4.46 24.97
N PHE A 189 -2.79 -4.22 23.88
CA PHE A 189 -4.21 -4.53 23.76
C PHE A 189 -4.27 -6.01 23.33
N PRO A 190 -4.53 -6.99 24.21
CA PRO A 190 -4.21 -8.41 23.92
C PRO A 190 -4.94 -8.93 22.67
N ILE A 191 -6.16 -8.44 22.46
CA ILE A 191 -6.99 -8.76 21.29
C ILE A 191 -6.37 -8.27 19.96
N VAL A 192 -5.48 -7.27 19.96
CA VAL A 192 -4.84 -6.78 18.71
C VAL A 192 -3.92 -7.84 18.12
N GLY A 193 -3.15 -8.54 18.94
CA GLY A 193 -2.33 -9.66 18.49
C GLY A 193 -3.18 -10.73 17.80
N GLU A 194 -4.30 -11.12 18.43
CA GLU A 194 -5.25 -12.09 17.87
C GLU A 194 -5.92 -11.60 16.59
N ILE A 195 -6.33 -10.32 16.54
CA ILE A 195 -6.91 -9.67 15.35
C ILE A 195 -5.90 -9.72 14.18
N VAL A 196 -4.66 -9.30 14.42
CA VAL A 196 -3.62 -9.28 13.38
C VAL A 196 -3.32 -10.70 12.93
N GLN A 197 -3.09 -11.64 13.86
CA GLN A 197 -2.79 -13.03 13.53
C GLN A 197 -3.91 -13.70 12.72
N CYS A 198 -5.18 -13.43 13.05
CA CYS A 198 -6.32 -14.05 12.39
C CYS A 198 -6.71 -13.38 11.06
N LEU A 199 -6.64 -12.05 10.99
CA LEU A 199 -7.17 -11.29 9.86
C LEU A 199 -6.11 -10.91 8.84
N TYR A 200 -4.84 -10.73 9.22
CA TYR A 200 -3.78 -10.34 8.29
C TYR A 200 -3.66 -11.27 7.08
N PRO A 201 -3.58 -12.62 7.24
CA PRO A 201 -3.46 -13.54 6.11
C PRO A 201 -4.68 -13.45 5.17
N VAL A 202 -5.86 -13.22 5.73
CA VAL A 202 -7.11 -13.12 4.98
C VAL A 202 -7.18 -11.80 4.20
N PHE A 203 -6.70 -10.70 4.79
CA PHE A 203 -6.63 -9.40 4.13
C PHE A 203 -5.66 -9.37 2.96
N ILE A 204 -4.46 -9.93 3.15
CA ILE A 204 -3.48 -9.94 2.06
C ILE A 204 -3.99 -10.79 0.91
N GLU A 205 -4.57 -11.98 1.16
CA GLU A 205 -5.14 -12.83 0.10
C GLU A 205 -6.29 -12.12 -0.62
N ALA A 206 -7.10 -11.35 0.11
CA ALA A 206 -8.17 -10.57 -0.48
C ALA A 206 -7.69 -9.49 -1.47
N PHE A 207 -6.40 -9.08 -1.47
CA PHE A 207 -5.86 -8.15 -2.47
C PHE A 207 -5.95 -8.67 -3.90
N LYS A 208 -5.96 -9.99 -4.10
CA LYS A 208 -6.19 -10.59 -5.41
C LYS A 208 -7.55 -10.16 -5.98
N VAL A 209 -8.57 -10.09 -5.12
CA VAL A 209 -9.97 -9.83 -5.49
C VAL A 209 -10.40 -8.36 -5.32
N PHE A 210 -9.87 -7.63 -4.32
CA PHE A 210 -10.25 -6.24 -4.06
C PHE A 210 -9.96 -5.32 -5.25
N ASP A 211 -10.78 -4.28 -5.43
CA ASP A 211 -10.48 -3.23 -6.40
C ASP A 211 -9.26 -2.37 -5.96
N GLU A 212 -8.69 -1.61 -6.90
CA GLU A 212 -7.49 -0.78 -6.63
C GLU A 212 -7.74 0.26 -5.53
N THR A 213 -8.98 0.76 -5.38
CA THR A 213 -9.32 1.77 -4.37
C THR A 213 -9.29 1.19 -2.97
N LEU A 214 -9.84 -0.01 -2.78
CA LEU A 214 -9.83 -0.74 -1.52
C LEU A 214 -8.40 -1.15 -1.16
N VAL A 215 -7.62 -1.67 -2.12
CA VAL A 215 -6.20 -1.99 -1.89
C VAL A 215 -5.44 -0.75 -1.44
N GLY A 216 -5.63 0.40 -2.10
CA GLY A 216 -5.02 1.66 -1.69
C GLY A 216 -5.41 2.11 -0.29
N GLN A 217 -6.69 2.00 0.07
CA GLN A 217 -7.16 2.35 1.42
C GLN A 217 -6.58 1.43 2.50
N ILE A 218 -6.60 0.11 2.28
CA ILE A 218 -6.11 -0.87 3.26
C ILE A 218 -4.60 -0.72 3.44
N SER A 219 -3.86 -0.67 2.33
CA SER A 219 -2.39 -0.60 2.35
C SER A 219 -1.86 0.70 2.97
N CYS A 220 -2.49 1.85 2.68
CA CYS A 220 -2.08 3.15 3.24
C CYS A 220 -2.39 3.32 4.73
N THR A 221 -3.39 2.62 5.27
CA THR A 221 -3.90 2.90 6.63
C THR A 221 -3.87 1.67 7.53
N LEU A 222 -4.56 0.59 7.16
CA LEU A 222 -4.75 -0.56 8.03
C LEU A 222 -3.50 -1.45 8.09
N LEU A 223 -2.90 -1.74 6.94
CA LEU A 223 -1.82 -2.71 6.83
C LEU A 223 -0.56 -2.24 7.58
N LYS A 224 -0.27 -0.94 7.54
CA LYS A 224 0.82 -0.32 8.32
C LYS A 224 0.65 -0.56 9.81
N ASP A 225 -0.56 -0.36 10.31
CA ASP A 225 -0.85 -0.50 11.73
C ASP A 225 -0.83 -1.97 12.15
N MET A 226 -1.32 -2.89 11.30
CA MET A 226 -1.24 -4.34 11.54
C MET A 226 0.20 -4.85 11.62
N ILE A 227 1.06 -4.42 10.69
CA ILE A 227 2.47 -4.82 10.66
C ILE A 227 3.18 -4.34 11.93
N ARG A 228 3.01 -3.06 12.28
CA ARG A 228 3.62 -2.48 13.50
C ARG A 228 3.16 -3.12 14.81
N SER A 229 1.99 -3.75 14.80
CA SER A 229 1.41 -4.38 15.99
C SER A 229 1.81 -5.84 16.17
N CYS A 230 2.68 -6.38 15.31
CA CYS A 230 3.15 -7.76 15.38
C CYS A 230 4.67 -7.82 15.60
N ASP A 231 5.11 -8.80 16.40
CA ASP A 231 6.52 -9.03 16.67
C ASP A 231 7.23 -9.70 15.47
N ASP A 232 6.53 -10.51 14.68
CA ASP A 232 7.07 -11.24 13.53
C ASP A 232 6.88 -10.49 12.20
N ASN A 233 7.56 -9.35 12.09
CA ASN A 233 7.55 -8.51 10.88
C ASN A 233 8.08 -9.25 9.64
N TYR A 234 9.01 -10.19 9.81
CA TYR A 234 9.64 -10.91 8.71
C TYR A 234 8.66 -11.88 8.03
N SER A 235 7.99 -12.74 8.79
CA SER A 235 7.01 -13.69 8.22
C SER A 235 5.85 -12.97 7.54
N GLN A 236 5.41 -11.83 8.09
CA GLN A 236 4.40 -10.98 7.47
C GLN A 236 4.89 -10.38 6.14
N ALA A 237 6.11 -9.84 6.11
CA ALA A 237 6.73 -9.33 4.88
C ALA A 237 6.79 -10.39 3.79
N VAL A 238 7.23 -11.61 4.14
CA VAL A 238 7.33 -12.75 3.21
C VAL A 238 5.95 -13.14 2.69
N ALA A 239 4.94 -13.27 3.56
CA ALA A 239 3.59 -13.63 3.15
C ALA A 239 2.97 -12.57 2.22
N LEU A 240 3.14 -11.28 2.55
CA LEU A 240 2.65 -10.19 1.72
C LEU A 240 3.35 -10.13 0.36
N TRP A 241 4.67 -10.33 0.33
CA TRP A 241 5.42 -10.37 -0.91
C TRP A 241 5.02 -11.56 -1.79
N ALA A 242 4.76 -12.73 -1.20
CA ALA A 242 4.25 -13.90 -1.93
C ALA A 242 2.91 -13.60 -2.62
N VAL A 243 1.98 -12.93 -1.94
CA VAL A 243 0.71 -12.52 -2.55
C VAL A 243 0.92 -11.48 -3.66
N ILE A 244 1.81 -10.52 -3.47
CA ILE A 244 2.15 -9.54 -4.53
C ILE A 244 2.72 -10.26 -5.76
N ALA A 245 3.60 -11.25 -5.56
CA ALA A 245 4.17 -12.04 -6.63
C ALA A 245 3.11 -12.89 -7.36
N ASP A 246 2.13 -13.44 -6.65
CA ASP A 246 1.00 -14.15 -7.27
C ASP A 246 0.16 -13.21 -8.15
N ILE A 247 -0.18 -12.01 -7.64
CA ILE A 247 -0.92 -11.00 -8.41
C ILE A 247 -0.18 -10.64 -9.69
N LEU A 248 1.16 -10.56 -9.65
CA LEU A 248 1.98 -10.28 -10.83
C LEU A 248 1.92 -11.42 -11.86
N LYS A 249 2.03 -12.67 -11.44
CA LYS A 249 1.96 -13.82 -12.35
C LYS A 249 0.59 -13.94 -13.03
N GLU A 250 -0.49 -13.67 -12.30
CA GLU A 250 -1.84 -13.66 -12.88
C GLU A 250 -1.96 -12.62 -14.00
N THR A 251 -1.33 -11.45 -13.84
CA THR A 251 -1.37 -10.37 -14.84
C THR A 251 -0.58 -10.67 -16.11
N GLU A 252 0.45 -11.52 -16.05
CA GLU A 252 1.20 -11.95 -17.24
C GLU A 252 0.37 -12.90 -18.13
N THR A 253 -0.59 -13.61 -17.54
CA THR A 253 -1.45 -14.59 -18.25
C THR A 253 -2.70 -13.98 -18.88
N CYS A 254 -3.12 -12.79 -18.45
CA CYS A 254 -4.33 -12.13 -18.92
C CYS A 254 -3.96 -11.02 -19.91
N SER A 255 -4.29 -11.20 -21.19
CA SER A 255 -3.97 -10.26 -22.28
C SER A 255 -4.78 -8.95 -22.27
N ASP A 256 -5.56 -8.70 -21.21
CA ASP A 256 -6.44 -7.53 -21.13
C ASP A 256 -5.65 -6.27 -20.79
N GLU A 257 -5.90 -5.20 -21.55
CA GLU A 257 -5.10 -3.97 -21.69
C GLU A 257 -4.90 -3.14 -20.40
N VAL A 258 -5.48 -3.55 -19.26
CA VAL A 258 -5.44 -2.78 -18.02
C VAL A 258 -4.37 -3.34 -17.09
N TYR A 259 -3.23 -2.66 -17.06
CA TYR A 259 -2.18 -2.96 -16.09
C TYR A 259 -2.66 -2.81 -14.66
N ASN A 260 -2.51 -3.90 -13.89
CA ASN A 260 -2.89 -3.96 -12.50
C ASN A 260 -1.91 -3.15 -11.63
N CYS A 261 -2.35 -2.01 -11.12
CA CYS A 261 -1.50 -1.12 -10.31
C CYS A 261 -1.45 -1.51 -8.83
N LYS A 262 -2.15 -2.58 -8.40
CA LYS A 262 -2.19 -3.01 -7.00
C LYS A 262 -0.79 -3.28 -6.41
N PRO A 263 0.12 -4.03 -7.07
CA PRO A 263 1.46 -4.29 -6.55
C PRO A 263 2.23 -3.00 -6.21
N LEU A 264 2.30 -2.06 -7.17
CA LEU A 264 2.99 -0.78 -6.98
C LEU A 264 2.32 0.07 -5.90
N THR A 265 1.00 0.04 -5.80
CA THR A 265 0.25 0.77 -4.78
C THR A 265 0.58 0.25 -3.38
N ILE A 266 0.61 -1.07 -3.20
CA ILE A 266 0.97 -1.69 -1.91
C ILE A 266 2.41 -1.32 -1.54
N LEU A 267 3.37 -1.50 -2.45
CA LEU A 267 4.78 -1.18 -2.22
C LEU A 267 5.00 0.29 -1.89
N CYS A 268 4.39 1.21 -2.64
CA CYS A 268 4.51 2.65 -2.38
C CYS A 268 3.92 3.03 -1.03
N SER A 269 2.76 2.48 -0.70
CA SER A 269 2.12 2.76 0.59
C SER A 269 3.01 2.31 1.75
N LEU A 270 3.69 1.18 1.62
CA LEU A 270 4.54 0.56 2.64
C LEU A 270 6.04 0.82 2.41
N ALA A 271 6.43 1.85 1.67
CA ALA A 271 7.83 2.05 1.29
C ALA A 271 8.78 2.14 2.50
N ASP A 272 8.35 2.76 3.60
CA ASP A 272 9.16 2.84 4.82
C ASP A 272 9.32 1.49 5.56
N PHE A 273 8.39 0.57 5.33
CA PHE A 273 8.48 -0.80 5.87
C PHE A 273 9.44 -1.65 5.03
N TRP A 274 9.34 -1.58 3.70
CA TRP A 274 10.21 -2.32 2.79
C TRP A 274 11.62 -1.74 2.67
N PHE A 275 11.79 -0.43 2.91
CA PHE A 275 13.05 0.29 2.71
C PHE A 275 13.35 1.25 3.89
N PRO A 276 13.58 0.71 5.10
CA PRO A 276 13.78 1.52 6.31
C PRO A 276 15.14 2.24 6.30
N VAL A 277 15.13 3.55 6.54
CA VAL A 277 16.34 4.41 6.51
C VAL A 277 17.23 4.30 7.75
N LYS A 278 16.70 3.93 8.93
CA LYS A 278 17.39 4.08 10.23
C LYS A 278 17.42 2.85 11.14
N GLN A 279 17.04 1.66 10.67
CA GLN A 279 17.10 0.48 11.54
C GLN A 279 18.48 -0.17 11.47
N ASN A 280 18.97 -0.65 12.62
CA ASN A 280 20.14 -1.51 12.70
C ASN A 280 19.88 -2.75 11.82
N ILE A 281 20.48 -2.79 10.62
CA ILE A 281 20.48 -3.92 9.67
C ILE A 281 21.14 -5.19 10.28
N GLN A 282 21.44 -5.16 11.58
CA GLN A 282 22.02 -6.24 12.36
C GLN A 282 21.00 -7.32 12.80
N SER A 283 19.68 -7.11 12.64
CA SER A 283 18.72 -8.20 12.80
C SER A 283 18.69 -9.06 11.54
N LYS A 284 19.07 -10.35 11.67
CA LYS A 284 19.09 -11.36 10.59
C LYS A 284 17.70 -11.71 9.98
N GLN A 285 16.69 -10.89 10.19
CA GLN A 285 15.29 -11.17 9.85
C GLN A 285 14.66 -9.95 9.16
N PHE A 286 15.19 -9.56 8.00
CA PHE A 286 14.62 -8.52 7.15
C PHE A 286 14.54 -9.00 5.71
N LEU A 287 13.38 -8.80 5.06
CA LEU A 287 13.19 -9.14 3.65
C LEU A 287 13.63 -7.94 2.80
N ASP A 288 14.83 -8.04 2.21
CA ASP A 288 15.37 -6.99 1.34
C ASP A 288 14.94 -7.19 -0.12
N LEU A 289 13.91 -6.45 -0.54
CA LEU A 289 13.38 -6.52 -1.91
C LEU A 289 14.40 -6.04 -2.96
N ARG A 290 15.45 -5.29 -2.58
CA ARG A 290 16.52 -4.89 -3.52
C ARG A 290 17.28 -6.11 -4.06
N CYS A 291 17.25 -7.22 -3.33
CA CYS A 291 17.88 -8.49 -3.71
C CYS A 291 17.00 -9.38 -4.60
N ASP A 292 15.72 -9.03 -4.80
CA ASP A 292 14.74 -9.84 -5.53
C ASP A 292 14.56 -9.35 -6.98
N PRO A 293 14.81 -10.18 -8.01
CA PRO A 293 14.64 -9.79 -9.40
C PRO A 293 13.19 -9.48 -9.79
N LEU A 294 12.20 -10.12 -9.15
CA LEU A 294 10.78 -9.86 -9.41
C LEU A 294 10.39 -8.42 -9.08
N PHE A 295 10.99 -7.85 -8.02
CA PHE A 295 10.79 -6.46 -7.66
C PHE A 295 11.30 -5.49 -8.73
N TRP A 296 12.49 -5.74 -9.28
CA TRP A 296 13.06 -4.89 -10.33
C TRP A 296 12.29 -5.03 -11.65
N ASN A 297 11.86 -6.23 -11.99
CA ASN A 297 10.97 -6.47 -13.14
C ASN A 297 9.65 -5.71 -12.99
N LEU A 298 9.04 -5.73 -11.80
CA LEU A 298 7.84 -4.96 -11.51
C LEU A 298 8.05 -3.45 -11.77
N LEU A 299 9.18 -2.89 -11.32
CA LEU A 299 9.49 -1.48 -11.59
C LEU A 299 9.64 -1.20 -13.09
N GLN A 300 10.40 -2.03 -13.83
CA GLN A 300 10.57 -1.87 -15.28
C GLN A 300 9.24 -1.99 -16.03
N GLN A 301 8.37 -2.91 -15.62
CA GLN A 301 7.01 -3.02 -16.15
C GLN A 301 6.21 -1.75 -15.84
N GLY A 302 6.26 -1.24 -14.61
CA GLY A 302 5.57 -0.03 -14.18
C GLY A 302 5.98 1.23 -14.96
N PHE A 303 7.28 1.37 -15.27
CA PHE A 303 7.79 2.44 -16.13
C PHE A 303 7.29 2.35 -17.58
N SER A 304 7.03 1.13 -18.06
CA SER A 304 6.58 0.87 -19.43
C SER A 304 5.07 1.05 -19.63
N GLN A 305 4.32 1.37 -18.58
CA GLN A 305 2.87 1.52 -18.66
C GLN A 305 2.42 2.87 -19.19
N ASN A 306 1.27 2.88 -19.88
CA ASN A 306 0.58 4.11 -20.27
C ASN A 306 -0.05 4.83 -19.06
N ASN A 307 -0.28 4.13 -17.95
CA ASN A 307 -0.79 4.71 -16.72
C ASN A 307 0.25 5.61 -16.03
N SER A 308 -0.05 6.91 -15.93
CA SER A 308 0.84 7.89 -15.26
C SER A 308 1.06 7.60 -13.77
N LEU A 309 0.09 6.98 -13.09
CA LEU A 309 0.23 6.61 -11.68
C LEU A 309 1.28 5.53 -11.49
N ALA A 310 1.25 4.46 -12.30
CA ALA A 310 2.24 3.39 -12.25
C ALA A 310 3.67 3.92 -12.48
N ARG A 311 3.85 4.83 -13.44
CA ARG A 311 5.15 5.48 -13.69
C ARG A 311 5.62 6.31 -12.50
N LYS A 312 4.73 7.11 -11.90
CA LYS A 312 5.02 7.93 -10.71
C LYS A 312 5.33 7.08 -9.47
N GLN A 313 4.64 5.96 -9.29
CA GLN A 313 4.89 5.01 -8.23
C GLN A 313 6.26 4.33 -8.41
N SER A 314 6.57 3.92 -9.64
CA SER A 314 7.85 3.28 -9.97
C SER A 314 9.04 4.22 -9.75
N ILE A 315 8.94 5.49 -10.19
CA ILE A 315 10.02 6.47 -9.99
C ILE A 315 10.19 6.83 -8.50
N TYR A 316 9.09 6.90 -7.75
CA TYR A 316 9.13 7.12 -6.30
C TYR A 316 9.90 6.00 -5.57
N LEU A 317 9.58 4.74 -5.88
CA LEU A 317 10.26 3.59 -5.29
C LEU A 317 11.75 3.56 -5.67
N LEU A 318 12.07 3.85 -6.94
CA LEU A 318 13.47 3.90 -7.39
C LEU A 318 14.26 4.99 -6.64
N LYS A 319 13.73 6.22 -6.56
CA LYS A 319 14.34 7.32 -5.79
C LYS A 319 14.59 6.91 -4.35
N ARG A 320 13.59 6.29 -3.71
CA ARG A 320 13.67 5.84 -2.32
C ARG A 320 14.80 4.83 -2.11
N ILE A 321 14.98 3.89 -3.03
CA ILE A 321 16.05 2.87 -2.96
C ILE A 321 17.42 3.49 -3.18
N VAL A 322 17.57 4.38 -4.16
CA VAL A 322 18.84 5.08 -4.42
C VAL A 322 19.25 5.91 -3.19
N ASP A 323 18.32 6.63 -2.58
CA ASP A 323 18.54 7.36 -1.33
C ASP A 323 18.98 6.43 -0.19
N LEU A 324 18.32 5.28 -0.05
CA LEU A 324 18.64 4.28 0.97
C LEU A 324 20.06 3.71 0.77
N CYS A 325 20.42 3.32 -0.46
CA CYS A 325 21.74 2.78 -0.76
C CYS A 325 22.85 3.82 -0.52
N ASN A 326 22.57 5.09 -0.80
CA ASN A 326 23.46 6.20 -0.48
C ASN A 326 23.70 6.39 1.02
N GLN A 327 22.68 6.14 1.84
CA GLN A 327 22.76 6.31 3.29
C GLN A 327 23.40 5.10 3.99
N THR A 328 23.10 3.89 3.52
CA THR A 328 23.55 2.63 4.14
C THR A 328 25.01 2.28 3.80
N GLN A 329 25.50 2.68 2.62
CA GLN A 329 26.88 2.41 2.17
C GLN A 329 27.26 0.92 2.23
N GLU A 330 26.28 0.04 1.99
CA GLU A 330 26.43 -1.41 1.98
C GLU A 330 26.64 -1.94 0.56
N ASN A 331 27.28 -3.10 0.43
CA ASN A 331 27.40 -3.78 -0.85
C ASN A 331 26.20 -4.68 -1.05
N LEU A 332 25.51 -4.52 -2.18
CA LEU A 332 24.29 -5.23 -2.50
C LEU A 332 24.30 -5.68 -3.96
N LYS A 333 23.82 -6.89 -4.21
CA LYS A 333 23.59 -7.37 -5.57
C LYS A 333 22.24 -8.05 -5.61
N CYS A 334 21.39 -7.63 -6.56
CA CYS A 334 20.20 -8.40 -6.89
C CYS A 334 20.61 -9.83 -7.27
N SER A 335 19.82 -10.80 -6.82
CA SER A 335 20.01 -12.19 -7.22
C SER A 335 19.95 -12.27 -8.75
N LEU A 336 20.91 -12.96 -9.34
CA LEU A 336 20.92 -13.23 -10.77
C LEU A 336 19.80 -14.23 -11.06
N SER A 337 19.05 -14.01 -12.15
CA SER A 337 18.31 -15.11 -12.75
C SER A 337 19.30 -16.11 -13.35
N GLU A 338 18.87 -17.36 -13.53
CA GLU A 338 19.69 -18.42 -14.11
C GLU A 338 20.23 -18.08 -15.52
N SER A 339 19.63 -17.09 -16.21
CA SER A 339 20.01 -16.64 -17.56
C SER A 339 20.89 -15.38 -17.62
N HIS A 340 21.02 -14.59 -16.54
CA HIS A 340 21.68 -13.28 -16.61
C HIS A 340 23.02 -13.23 -15.86
N GLN A 341 24.07 -12.75 -16.54
CA GLN A 341 25.37 -12.50 -15.92
C GLN A 341 25.45 -11.15 -15.18
N VAL A 342 24.48 -10.25 -15.42
CA VAL A 342 24.43 -8.90 -14.85
C VAL A 342 23.15 -8.74 -14.05
N PRO A 343 23.21 -8.31 -12.77
CA PRO A 343 22.01 -8.09 -11.98
C PRO A 343 21.24 -6.87 -12.49
N LEU A 344 19.90 -6.91 -12.44
CA LEU A 344 19.05 -5.77 -12.79
C LEU A 344 19.37 -4.53 -11.94
N PHE A 345 19.80 -4.74 -10.71
CA PHE A 345 20.30 -3.71 -9.81
C PHE A 345 21.43 -4.24 -8.95
N TRP A 346 22.41 -3.38 -8.70
CA TRP A 346 23.42 -3.62 -7.69
C TRP A 346 23.92 -2.30 -7.13
N TRP A 347 24.55 -2.40 -5.98
CA TRP A 347 25.19 -1.30 -5.30
C TRP A 347 26.52 -1.76 -4.71
N ASP A 348 27.52 -0.91 -4.81
CA ASP A 348 28.80 -1.15 -4.17
C ASP A 348 29.33 0.15 -3.61
N LYS A 349 29.88 0.08 -2.40
CA LYS A 349 30.42 1.22 -1.70
C LYS A 349 31.53 1.90 -2.48
N GLN A 350 32.38 1.13 -3.18
CA GLN A 350 33.51 1.70 -3.93
C GLN A 350 33.02 2.50 -5.15
N HIS A 351 31.92 2.06 -5.76
CA HIS A 351 31.32 2.70 -6.93
C HIS A 351 30.14 3.62 -6.59
N SER A 352 29.86 3.86 -5.30
CA SER A 352 28.65 4.57 -4.84
C SER A 352 28.42 5.93 -5.49
N HIS A 353 29.46 6.76 -5.62
CA HIS A 353 29.34 8.06 -6.29
C HIS A 353 29.01 7.92 -7.78
N GLN A 354 29.62 6.96 -8.47
CA GLN A 354 29.36 6.72 -9.89
C GLN A 354 27.95 6.15 -10.11
N LEU A 355 27.55 5.18 -9.30
CA LEU A 355 26.21 4.59 -9.34
C LEU A 355 25.13 5.62 -9.02
N THR A 356 25.34 6.49 -8.03
CA THR A 356 24.43 7.60 -7.72
C THR A 356 24.21 8.49 -8.92
N LYS A 357 25.29 8.95 -9.55
CA LYS A 357 25.21 9.80 -10.73
C LYS A 357 24.47 9.11 -11.89
N LEU A 358 24.70 7.81 -12.09
CA LEU A 358 24.01 7.04 -13.13
C LEU A 358 22.51 6.92 -12.87
N TRP A 359 22.12 6.60 -11.63
CA TRP A 359 20.70 6.53 -11.26
C TRP A 359 20.03 7.90 -11.30
N ASP A 360 20.72 8.97 -10.90
CA ASP A 360 20.24 10.35 -11.04
C ASP A 360 20.03 10.72 -12.52
N ASP A 361 20.98 10.39 -13.40
CA ASP A 361 20.84 10.61 -14.84
C ASP A 361 19.64 9.82 -15.41
N PHE A 362 19.46 8.56 -15.00
CA PHE A 362 18.27 7.77 -15.37
C PHE A 362 16.97 8.41 -14.89
N ILE A 363 16.90 8.78 -13.61
CA ILE A 363 15.72 9.37 -12.97
C ILE A 363 15.35 10.70 -13.66
N ILE A 364 16.33 11.58 -13.86
CA ILE A 364 16.12 12.88 -14.51
C ILE A 364 15.65 12.68 -15.95
N LEU A 365 16.27 11.77 -16.71
CA LEU A 365 15.85 11.48 -18.08
C LEU A 365 14.43 10.92 -18.13
N PHE A 366 14.09 9.99 -17.24
CA PHE A 366 12.76 9.43 -17.18
C PHE A 366 11.70 10.51 -16.88
N GLU A 367 11.95 11.37 -15.90
CA GLU A 367 11.04 12.47 -15.57
C GLU A 367 10.93 13.49 -16.70
N ILE A 368 12.03 13.83 -17.37
CA ILE A 368 11.99 14.80 -18.48
C ILE A 368 11.30 14.25 -19.73
N PHE A 369 11.33 12.93 -19.95
CA PHE A 369 10.60 12.30 -21.06
C PHE A 369 9.08 12.27 -20.84
N GLU A 370 8.59 12.66 -19.66
CA GLU A 370 7.18 12.94 -19.43
C GLU A 370 6.79 14.39 -19.79
N GLU A 371 7.77 15.30 -19.95
CA GLU A 371 7.50 16.69 -20.31
C GLU A 371 7.12 16.85 -21.77
N LYS A 372 6.10 17.68 -22.05
CA LYS A 372 5.65 17.92 -23.43
C LYS A 372 6.56 18.86 -24.22
N GLN A 373 7.33 19.69 -23.51
CA GLN A 373 8.06 20.81 -24.08
C GLN A 373 9.49 20.43 -24.45
N VAL A 374 9.79 20.34 -25.74
CA VAL A 374 11.10 19.89 -26.26
C VAL A 374 12.28 20.75 -25.80
N HIS A 375 12.08 22.04 -25.53
CA HIS A 375 13.16 22.91 -25.05
C HIS A 375 13.61 22.56 -23.63
N ILE A 376 12.76 21.91 -22.83
CA ILE A 376 13.08 21.37 -21.51
C ILE A 376 13.86 20.05 -21.67
N ILE A 377 13.49 19.22 -22.64
CA ILE A 377 14.08 17.89 -22.88
C ILE A 377 15.48 17.98 -23.49
N LYS A 378 15.64 18.78 -24.55
CA LYS A 378 16.87 18.82 -25.38
C LYS A 378 18.17 18.98 -24.60
N PRO A 379 18.28 19.88 -23.60
CA PRO A 379 19.52 20.06 -22.84
C PRO A 379 19.96 18.82 -22.05
N LEU A 380 19.03 17.90 -21.77
CA LEU A 380 19.30 16.71 -20.94
C LEU A 380 19.59 15.46 -21.76
N LEU A 381 19.25 15.42 -23.06
CA LEU A 381 19.53 14.29 -23.95
C LEU A 381 20.99 13.81 -23.94
N PRO A 382 22.02 14.69 -23.86
CA PRO A 382 23.41 14.23 -23.80
C PRO A 382 23.71 13.33 -22.60
N ARG A 383 22.93 13.39 -21.51
CA ARG A 383 23.13 12.49 -20.35
C ARG A 383 22.85 11.03 -20.69
N PHE A 384 22.08 10.75 -21.75
CA PHE A 384 21.80 9.39 -22.18
C PHE A 384 23.08 8.63 -22.57
N SER A 385 24.10 9.31 -23.14
CA SER A 385 25.35 8.64 -23.50
C SER A 385 26.08 8.07 -22.28
N ASN A 386 26.01 8.73 -21.12
CA ASN A 386 26.58 8.22 -19.87
C ASN A 386 25.94 6.87 -19.48
N LEU A 387 24.63 6.73 -19.69
CA LEU A 387 23.91 5.48 -19.42
C LEU A 387 24.29 4.39 -20.42
N VAL A 388 24.47 4.73 -21.69
CA VAL A 388 24.94 3.78 -22.71
C VAL A 388 26.33 3.26 -22.36
N GLU A 389 27.27 4.14 -22.03
CA GLU A 389 28.62 3.76 -21.61
C GLU A 389 28.60 2.86 -20.38
N ALA A 390 27.71 3.11 -19.41
CA ALA A 390 27.54 2.28 -18.22
C ALA A 390 27.02 0.86 -18.49
N THR A 391 26.44 0.62 -19.67
CA THR A 391 26.02 -0.73 -20.12
C THR A 391 27.07 -1.46 -20.94
N THR A 392 28.21 -0.84 -21.23
CA THR A 392 29.30 -1.48 -22.00
C THR A 392 30.31 -2.16 -21.08
N ASP A 393 30.90 -3.28 -21.52
CA ASP A 393 31.89 -4.03 -20.75
C ASP A 393 33.30 -3.42 -20.83
N ASN A 394 33.47 -2.23 -20.26
CA ASN A 394 34.76 -1.53 -20.18
C ASN A 394 35.42 -1.71 -18.79
N GLY A 395 35.30 -2.91 -18.21
CA GLY A 395 35.75 -3.21 -16.84
C GLY A 395 34.62 -3.63 -15.89
N GLY A 396 33.52 -4.15 -16.42
CA GLY A 396 32.32 -4.56 -15.68
C GLY A 396 31.11 -3.67 -15.94
N PHE A 397 29.92 -4.29 -15.97
CA PHE A 397 28.65 -3.61 -16.22
C PHE A 397 28.16 -2.82 -15.01
N LEU A 398 27.97 -1.52 -15.17
CA LEU A 398 27.41 -0.64 -14.13
C LEU A 398 25.89 -0.57 -14.17
N LEU A 399 25.30 -0.80 -15.34
CA LEU A 399 23.86 -0.76 -15.56
C LEU A 399 23.43 -1.93 -16.44
N HIS A 400 22.30 -2.57 -16.09
CA HIS A 400 21.67 -3.56 -16.96
C HIS A 400 21.05 -2.88 -18.20
N SER A 401 21.21 -3.44 -19.39
CA SER A 401 20.81 -2.78 -20.64
C SER A 401 19.29 -2.57 -20.78
N SER A 402 18.47 -3.37 -20.09
CA SER A 402 17.00 -3.22 -20.09
C SER A 402 16.55 -1.86 -19.55
N TRP A 403 17.34 -1.18 -18.70
CA TRP A 403 17.05 0.20 -18.26
C TRP A 403 17.11 1.22 -19.40
N LEU A 404 18.00 1.02 -20.39
CA LEU A 404 18.00 1.87 -21.59
C LEU A 404 16.71 1.67 -22.38
N LEU A 405 16.25 0.42 -22.48
CA LEU A 405 15.02 0.10 -23.21
C LEU A 405 13.78 0.68 -22.54
N VAL A 406 13.77 0.81 -21.21
CA VAL A 406 12.71 1.54 -20.49
C VAL A 406 12.62 2.99 -20.98
N LEU A 407 13.75 3.71 -21.04
CA LEU A 407 13.81 5.10 -21.52
C LEU A 407 13.42 5.21 -22.99
N ILE A 408 13.99 4.36 -23.85
CA ILE A 408 13.70 4.36 -25.29
C ILE A 408 12.22 4.07 -25.55
N SER A 409 11.64 3.08 -24.87
CA SER A 409 10.21 2.77 -24.98
C SER A 409 9.34 3.97 -24.64
N ARG A 410 9.71 4.71 -23.59
CA ARG A 410 8.97 5.90 -23.20
C ARG A 410 9.02 6.98 -24.27
N CYS A 411 10.19 7.24 -24.83
CA CYS A 411 10.36 8.19 -25.93
C CYS A 411 9.61 7.79 -27.20
N LEU A 412 9.56 6.50 -27.53
CA LEU A 412 8.82 5.99 -28.70
C LEU A 412 7.31 6.18 -28.56
N LEU A 413 6.79 6.16 -27.33
CA LEU A 413 5.39 6.40 -26.98
C LEU A 413 5.11 7.88 -26.64
N HIS A 414 5.96 8.81 -27.09
CA HIS A 414 5.83 10.23 -26.77
C HIS A 414 5.01 10.98 -27.83
N GLU A 415 4.22 11.98 -27.44
CA GLU A 415 3.39 12.77 -28.38
C GLU A 415 4.25 13.61 -29.36
N ASN A 416 5.47 13.97 -28.95
CA ASN A 416 6.36 14.80 -29.74
C ASN A 416 7.24 13.98 -30.69
N ILE A 417 7.05 14.18 -32.00
CA ILE A 417 7.77 13.50 -33.07
C ILE A 417 9.29 13.71 -33.02
N PHE A 418 9.79 14.83 -32.49
CA PHE A 418 11.23 15.03 -32.32
C PHE A 418 11.83 13.98 -31.40
N LEU A 419 11.15 13.69 -30.28
CA LEU A 419 11.63 12.72 -29.30
C LEU A 419 11.55 11.29 -29.83
N ILE A 420 10.48 10.96 -30.56
CA ILE A 420 10.35 9.66 -31.21
C ILE A 420 11.48 9.46 -32.22
N LYS A 421 11.75 10.43 -33.10
CA LYS A 421 12.85 10.35 -34.08
C LYS A 421 14.22 10.25 -33.40
N TRP A 422 14.43 11.00 -32.33
CA TRP A 422 15.65 10.90 -31.53
C TRP A 422 15.84 9.49 -30.97
N ALA A 423 14.80 8.91 -30.35
CA ALA A 423 14.87 7.57 -29.79
C ALA A 423 15.07 6.47 -30.84
N VAL A 424 14.45 6.61 -32.02
CA VAL A 424 14.70 5.71 -33.16
C VAL A 424 16.17 5.76 -33.58
N ASN A 425 16.74 6.95 -33.76
CA ASN A 425 18.15 7.06 -34.15
C ASN A 425 19.07 6.46 -33.08
N VAL A 426 18.83 6.78 -31.80
CA VAL A 426 19.61 6.22 -30.69
C VAL A 426 19.52 4.69 -30.66
N ALA A 427 18.33 4.13 -30.88
CA ALA A 427 18.14 2.68 -30.90
C ALA A 427 18.85 1.99 -32.08
N LEU A 428 18.91 2.66 -33.25
CA LEU A 428 19.63 2.18 -34.43
C LEU A 428 21.15 2.31 -34.27
N ASP A 429 21.62 3.30 -33.51
CA ASP A 429 23.03 3.56 -33.24
C ASP A 429 23.60 2.68 -32.11
N PHE A 430 22.78 1.86 -31.43
CA PHE A 430 23.26 0.95 -30.41
C PHE A 430 24.25 -0.06 -31.00
N ASN A 431 25.45 -0.10 -30.40
CA ASN A 431 26.42 -1.13 -30.72
C ASN A 431 26.05 -2.44 -29.99
N LEU A 432 25.41 -3.35 -30.71
CA LEU A 432 24.97 -4.66 -30.19
C LEU A 432 26.14 -5.60 -29.82
N VAL A 433 27.37 -5.29 -30.23
CA VAL A 433 28.57 -6.05 -29.85
C VAL A 433 29.02 -5.66 -28.45
N THR A 434 28.99 -4.36 -28.12
CA THR A 434 29.46 -3.84 -26.83
C THR A 434 28.35 -3.74 -25.79
N CYS A 435 27.12 -3.49 -26.20
CA CYS A 435 25.95 -3.46 -25.32
C CYS A 435 25.31 -4.86 -25.29
N PRO A 436 25.19 -5.50 -24.11
CA PRO A 436 24.83 -6.91 -23.99
C PRO A 436 23.32 -7.15 -24.13
N PHE A 437 22.62 -6.47 -25.04
CA PHE A 437 21.17 -6.60 -25.20
C PHE A 437 20.73 -8.03 -25.51
N ILE A 438 21.44 -8.72 -26.41
CA ILE A 438 21.12 -10.10 -26.81
C ILE A 438 21.42 -11.06 -25.65
N TRP A 439 22.58 -10.91 -25.00
CA TRP A 439 22.99 -11.72 -23.84
C TRP A 439 22.10 -11.50 -22.60
N GLN A 440 21.30 -10.44 -22.59
CA GLN A 440 20.36 -10.09 -21.52
C GLN A 440 18.91 -10.33 -21.93
N ASP A 441 18.66 -11.21 -22.90
CA ASP A 441 17.34 -11.65 -23.36
C ASP A 441 16.43 -10.50 -23.86
N GLN A 442 17.01 -9.42 -24.40
CA GLN A 442 16.26 -8.25 -24.89
C GLN A 442 15.97 -8.27 -26.40
N GLU A 443 16.25 -9.37 -27.11
CA GLU A 443 15.96 -9.52 -28.55
C GLU A 443 14.49 -9.38 -28.93
N SER A 444 13.58 -9.84 -28.05
CA SER A 444 12.13 -9.76 -28.22
C SER A 444 11.65 -8.31 -28.27
N TYR A 445 12.35 -7.41 -27.57
CA TYR A 445 12.07 -5.98 -27.61
C TYR A 445 12.27 -5.41 -29.02
N PHE A 446 13.43 -5.70 -29.62
CA PHE A 446 13.78 -5.18 -30.94
C PHE A 446 12.87 -5.75 -32.02
N SER A 447 12.70 -7.07 -32.02
CA SER A 447 11.87 -7.79 -33.00
C SER A 447 10.37 -7.50 -32.88
N GLY A 448 9.89 -7.10 -31.70
CA GLY A 448 8.48 -6.79 -31.44
C GLY A 448 8.20 -5.30 -31.35
N LYS A 449 8.45 -4.71 -30.17
CA LYS A 449 8.03 -3.35 -29.81
C LYS A 449 8.70 -2.30 -30.70
N PHE A 450 10.02 -2.38 -30.86
CA PHE A 450 10.78 -1.39 -31.63
C PHE A 450 10.41 -1.41 -33.12
N LEU A 451 10.43 -2.58 -33.76
CA LEU A 451 9.98 -2.71 -35.16
C LEU A 451 8.52 -2.27 -35.35
N GLY A 452 7.66 -2.50 -34.34
CA GLY A 452 6.30 -1.98 -34.31
C GLY A 452 6.25 -0.45 -34.40
N SER A 453 7.08 0.26 -33.62
CA SER A 453 7.17 1.72 -33.63
C SER A 453 7.64 2.28 -34.98
N LEU A 454 8.48 1.56 -35.72
CA LEU A 454 8.95 1.99 -37.05
C LEU A 454 7.86 2.02 -38.12
N LYS A 455 6.70 1.41 -37.87
CA LYS A 455 5.57 1.42 -38.83
C LYS A 455 4.89 2.79 -38.94
N GLU A 456 5.16 3.70 -38.01
CA GLU A 456 4.50 5.02 -38.01
C GLU A 456 4.96 5.90 -39.18
N ILE A 457 4.04 6.19 -40.11
CA ILE A 457 4.29 7.00 -41.31
C ILE A 457 4.85 8.39 -40.97
N LYS A 458 4.49 8.95 -39.82
CA LYS A 458 4.94 10.27 -39.35
C LYS A 458 6.47 10.35 -39.16
N LEU A 459 7.15 9.22 -38.95
CA LEU A 459 8.60 9.17 -38.83
C LEU A 459 9.31 9.57 -40.13
N TYR A 460 8.73 9.21 -41.27
CA TYR A 460 9.33 9.38 -42.59
C TYR A 460 8.92 10.70 -43.26
N GLY A 461 7.98 11.44 -42.67
CA GLY A 461 7.57 12.77 -43.15
C GLY A 461 8.72 13.77 -43.10
N ARG A 462 8.97 14.44 -44.23
CA ARG A 462 9.83 15.64 -44.30
C ARG A 462 9.06 16.84 -43.76
N TYR A 463 9.44 17.33 -42.58
CA TYR A 463 8.96 18.63 -42.12
C TYR A 463 9.66 19.72 -42.95
N VAL A 464 8.92 20.38 -43.84
CA VAL A 464 9.35 21.65 -44.41
C VAL A 464 9.23 22.67 -43.28
N LEU A 465 10.35 23.08 -42.71
CA LEU A 465 10.44 24.27 -41.86
C LEU A 465 10.03 25.47 -42.73
N SER A 466 8.77 25.88 -42.65
CA SER A 466 8.34 27.16 -43.19
C SER A 466 8.95 28.27 -42.34
N SER A 467 10.13 28.71 -42.78
CA SER A 467 10.71 30.04 -42.67
C SER A 467 10.63 30.76 -41.31
N LEU A 468 11.75 30.76 -40.58
CA LEU A 468 12.32 31.99 -40.04
C LEU A 468 13.85 31.91 -40.16
N SER A 469 14.38 32.99 -40.72
CA SER A 469 15.70 33.24 -41.31
C SER A 469 16.95 32.83 -40.52
N SER A 470 17.98 32.49 -41.32
CA SER A 470 19.43 32.51 -41.09
C SER A 470 20.13 31.23 -40.58
N SER A 471 20.50 30.41 -41.58
CA SER A 471 21.83 29.79 -41.77
C SER A 471 22.39 28.86 -40.70
N SER A 472 22.00 27.58 -40.77
CA SER A 472 22.95 26.45 -40.87
C SER A 472 22.18 25.19 -41.30
N THR A 473 22.32 24.82 -42.57
CA THR A 473 21.71 23.63 -43.17
C THR A 473 22.34 22.37 -42.55
N PHE A 474 21.61 21.70 -41.64
CA PHE A 474 21.90 20.31 -41.31
C PHE A 474 21.29 19.42 -42.40
N ASN A 475 22.12 19.02 -43.35
CA ASN A 475 21.79 17.97 -44.31
C ASN A 475 21.72 16.63 -43.56
N VAL A 476 20.50 16.10 -43.37
CA VAL A 476 20.31 14.68 -43.06
C VAL A 476 20.42 13.94 -44.39
N CYS A 477 21.64 13.52 -44.75
CA CYS A 477 21.84 12.54 -45.81
C CYS A 477 21.52 11.15 -45.26
N PHE A 478 20.38 10.59 -45.67
CA PHE A 478 20.24 9.13 -45.69
C PHE A 478 21.27 8.58 -46.70
N PRO A 479 22.08 7.56 -46.37
CA PRO A 479 22.84 6.86 -47.39
C PRO A 479 21.83 6.26 -48.37
N SER A 480 21.99 6.59 -49.65
CA SER A 480 21.29 5.92 -50.74
C SER A 480 21.66 4.45 -50.70
N TRP A 481 20.69 3.60 -50.36
CA TRP A 481 20.75 2.19 -50.67
C TRP A 481 20.69 2.08 -52.21
N HIS A 482 21.83 1.80 -52.83
CA HIS A 482 21.88 1.27 -54.19
C HIS A 482 22.06 -0.25 -54.11
N GLU A 483 21.31 -0.91 -54.99
CA GLU A 483 21.07 -2.35 -55.16
C GLU A 483 22.28 -3.27 -55.01
#